data_AF-A0A0B7K3F1-F1
#
_entry.id   AF-A0A0B7K3F1-F1
#
_cell.length_a   1.000
_cell.length_b   1.000
_cell.length_c   1.000
_cell.angle_alpha   90.00
_cell.angle_beta   90.00
_cell.angle_gamma   90.00
#
_symmetry.space_group_name_H-M   'P 1'
#
loop_
_entity.id
_entity.type
_entity.pdbx_description
1 polymer ?
#
loop_
_entity_poly.entity_id
_entity_poly.type
_entity_poly.pdbx_seq_one_letter_code
_entity_poly.pdbx_strand_id
1 'polypeptide(L)'
;MSATATEVSTTSLKAPESWEVVRDKKRQEQLSRIPEAWHLTDAMRPPKGTVDVRPVAITSGILTEREQLITGETYDATSLAEEISKGTFTATETITAFCKRAAICQQLCQALTEICFTEAIEKAKKLDEHFEKTGKTVGPLHGLPMSFKECFHIKGFDASNGYISRCFDPSTTTTPIIQLVEEAGAIVIAKTNVPQTMLVAECDNNVFGHTGNPVVNHLSCGGSSGGEGSLSAFRGNVLGIGTDVGGSIRLPAAFNGVYGYKPSVGILPFIGYAASGWTGVNTGIPAVLGPLAHSARDMTLFTKAVRSYEPWKFDPAVIAGAMEQQPPLSGQKPVIGILHASGLTPHPPMRRAVREAQEKLTAAGYEVKDFTPICPDFAEIREICSQLFTLDGLSYQRRELSKAAEPVVPSVANFGYWDLPRKTHEEVWEWNTKKGAMQKKMLDAWQEAGIDLLITPASPHTAITKDKCTSELYTVVWNAMDVS
;
A
#
# COMPACT_ATOMS: atom_id res chain seq x y z
N MET A 1 -16.86 48.27 50.36
CA MET A 1 -16.41 47.76 49.05
C MET A 1 -16.17 46.27 49.19
N SER A 2 -17.14 45.46 48.76
CA SER A 2 -17.12 44.00 48.87
C SER A 2 -16.64 43.44 47.54
N ALA A 3 -15.44 42.86 47.51
CA ALA A 3 -14.91 42.19 46.34
C ALA A 3 -15.45 40.76 46.30
N THR A 4 -16.33 40.50 45.33
CA THR A 4 -16.84 39.17 44.99
C THR A 4 -15.73 38.33 44.34
N ALA A 5 -15.40 37.21 44.97
CA ALA A 5 -14.57 36.17 44.38
C ALA A 5 -15.38 35.44 43.29
N THR A 6 -14.86 35.46 42.07
CA THR A 6 -15.36 34.67 40.94
C THR A 6 -14.89 33.23 41.10
N GLU A 7 -15.84 32.30 41.31
CA GLU A 7 -15.61 30.87 41.25
C GLU A 7 -15.22 30.45 39.83
N VAL A 8 -14.03 29.89 39.68
CA VAL A 8 -13.59 29.24 38.44
C VAL A 8 -14.27 27.88 38.38
N SER A 9 -15.20 27.73 37.45
CA SER A 9 -15.85 26.46 37.10
C SER A 9 -14.79 25.45 36.67
N THR A 10 -14.53 24.45 37.52
CA THR A 10 -13.75 23.27 37.17
C THR A 10 -14.60 22.42 36.23
N THR A 11 -14.36 22.56 34.93
CA THR A 11 -14.84 21.58 33.95
C THR A 11 -14.30 20.21 34.34
N SER A 12 -15.20 19.35 34.81
CA SER A 12 -14.95 17.92 35.01
C SER A 12 -14.38 17.35 33.71
N LEU A 13 -13.07 17.07 33.70
CA LEU A 13 -12.44 16.31 32.63
C LEU A 13 -13.07 14.92 32.64
N LYS A 14 -13.91 14.65 31.65
CA LYS A 14 -14.51 13.34 31.40
C LYS A 14 -13.37 12.32 31.36
N ALA A 15 -13.48 11.22 32.11
CA ALA A 15 -12.49 10.15 32.06
C ALA A 15 -12.31 9.70 30.60
N PRO A 16 -11.08 9.44 30.14
CA PRO A 16 -10.83 9.01 28.77
C PRO A 16 -11.63 7.73 28.47
N GLU A 17 -12.28 7.69 27.31
CA GLU A 17 -13.05 6.52 26.87
C GLU A 17 -12.13 5.31 26.71
N SER A 18 -12.63 4.10 26.98
CA SER A 18 -11.81 2.89 26.76
C SER A 18 -11.58 2.67 25.27
N TRP A 19 -10.49 1.98 24.92
CA TRP A 19 -10.13 1.77 23.53
C TRP A 19 -11.20 0.94 22.78
N GLU A 20 -11.93 0.06 23.46
CA GLU A 20 -13.03 -0.72 22.87
C GLU A 20 -14.20 0.19 22.46
N VAL A 21 -14.52 1.19 23.29
CA VAL A 21 -15.59 2.16 22.97
C VAL A 21 -15.20 3.00 21.75
N VAL A 22 -13.96 3.48 21.68
CA VAL A 22 -13.46 4.25 20.52
C VAL A 22 -13.47 3.38 19.26
N ARG A 23 -12.99 2.14 19.34
CA ARG A 23 -13.05 1.14 18.26
C ARG A 23 -14.46 0.94 17.75
N ASP A 24 -15.41 0.67 18.64
CA ASP A 24 -16.77 0.31 18.24
C ASP A 24 -17.47 1.49 17.56
N LYS A 25 -17.27 2.71 18.08
CA LYS A 25 -17.71 3.94 17.41
C LYS A 25 -17.08 4.11 16.03
N LYS A 26 -15.76 3.87 15.89
CA LYS A 26 -15.05 4.06 14.63
C LYS A 26 -15.51 3.06 13.56
N ARG A 27 -15.75 1.81 13.95
CA ARG A 27 -16.34 0.78 13.07
C ARG A 27 -17.78 1.09 12.68
N GLN A 28 -18.56 1.65 13.60
CA GLN A 28 -19.91 2.11 13.29
C GLN A 28 -19.91 3.29 12.32
N GLU A 29 -19.04 4.28 12.52
CA GLU A 29 -18.84 5.39 11.57
C GLU A 29 -18.50 4.84 10.19
N GLN A 30 -17.49 3.97 10.11
CA GLN A 30 -17.09 3.33 8.85
C GLN A 30 -18.27 2.64 8.13
N LEU A 31 -19.04 1.80 8.84
CA LEU A 31 -20.19 1.12 8.25
C LEU A 31 -21.26 2.12 7.76
N SER A 32 -21.50 3.19 8.53
CA SER A 32 -22.50 4.22 8.17
C SER A 32 -22.18 4.98 6.87
N ARG A 33 -20.93 4.92 6.41
CA ARG A 33 -20.49 5.54 5.15
C ARG A 33 -20.72 4.65 3.92
N ILE A 34 -21.19 3.42 4.12
CA ILE A 34 -21.70 2.58 3.03
C ILE A 34 -23.21 2.84 2.89
N PRO A 35 -23.70 3.22 1.69
CA PRO A 35 -25.12 3.29 1.43
C PRO A 35 -25.83 1.98 1.74
N GLU A 36 -27.00 2.05 2.39
CA GLU A 36 -27.77 0.87 2.81
C GLU A 36 -28.09 -0.08 1.64
N ALA A 37 -28.34 0.46 0.45
CA ALA A 37 -28.58 -0.30 -0.78
C ALA A 37 -27.38 -1.17 -1.22
N TRP A 38 -26.18 -0.94 -0.67
CA TRP A 38 -24.97 -1.69 -0.97
C TRP A 38 -24.57 -2.64 0.18
N HIS A 39 -25.40 -2.77 1.21
CA HIS A 39 -25.18 -3.74 2.28
C HIS A 39 -25.49 -5.17 1.81
N LEU A 40 -24.57 -6.09 2.10
CA LEU A 40 -24.76 -7.51 1.88
C LEU A 40 -25.74 -8.06 2.91
N THR A 41 -26.85 -8.61 2.42
CA THR A 41 -27.75 -9.43 3.22
C THR A 41 -27.13 -10.81 3.47
N ASP A 42 -27.64 -11.55 4.45
CA ASP A 42 -27.17 -12.92 4.74
C ASP A 42 -27.29 -13.85 3.54
N ALA A 43 -28.31 -13.67 2.69
CA ALA A 43 -28.50 -14.44 1.46
C ALA A 43 -27.45 -14.14 0.38
N MET A 44 -26.83 -12.96 0.41
CA MET A 44 -25.79 -12.55 -0.53
C MET A 44 -24.39 -12.97 -0.07
N ARG A 45 -24.22 -13.32 1.21
CA ARG A 45 -22.92 -13.70 1.76
C ARG A 45 -22.50 -15.09 1.26
N PRO A 46 -21.20 -15.29 0.99
CA PRO A 46 -20.72 -16.60 0.58
C PRO A 46 -20.87 -17.61 1.74
N PRO A 47 -21.05 -18.90 1.44
CA PRO A 47 -21.04 -19.95 2.46
C PRO A 47 -19.78 -19.91 3.33
N LYS A 48 -19.92 -20.35 4.59
CA LYS A 48 -18.77 -20.49 5.49
C LYS A 48 -17.74 -21.45 4.87
N GLY A 49 -16.48 -21.02 4.82
CA GLY A 49 -15.38 -21.82 4.24
C GLY A 49 -15.15 -21.59 2.74
N THR A 50 -15.90 -20.69 2.09
CA THR A 50 -15.57 -20.25 0.73
C THR A 50 -14.14 -19.73 0.65
N VAL A 51 -13.39 -20.26 -0.33
CA VAL A 51 -11.98 -19.94 -0.55
C VAL A 51 -11.83 -18.60 -1.27
N ASP A 52 -12.45 -18.46 -2.44
CA ASP A 52 -12.42 -17.23 -3.24
C ASP A 52 -13.76 -16.50 -3.08
N VAL A 53 -13.71 -15.29 -2.53
CA VAL A 53 -14.92 -14.48 -2.27
C VAL A 53 -15.16 -13.41 -3.33
N ARG A 54 -14.26 -13.25 -4.31
CA ARG A 54 -14.39 -12.28 -5.41
C ARG A 54 -15.68 -12.46 -6.25
N PRO A 55 -16.17 -13.70 -6.52
CA PRO A 55 -17.41 -13.89 -7.25
C PRO A 55 -18.64 -13.21 -6.62
N VAL A 56 -18.61 -12.89 -5.32
CA VAL A 56 -19.69 -12.18 -4.62
C VAL A 56 -19.95 -10.79 -5.22
N ALA A 57 -18.95 -10.18 -5.86
CA ALA A 57 -19.15 -8.94 -6.61
C ALA A 57 -20.19 -9.07 -7.73
N ILE A 58 -20.42 -10.27 -8.25
CA ILE A 58 -21.43 -10.57 -9.27
C ILE A 58 -22.66 -11.19 -8.60
N THR A 59 -22.47 -12.23 -7.78
CA THR A 59 -23.59 -13.02 -7.23
C THR A 59 -24.42 -12.27 -6.18
N SER A 60 -23.93 -11.16 -5.63
CA SER A 60 -24.71 -10.32 -4.71
C SER A 60 -25.84 -9.56 -5.38
N GLY A 61 -25.76 -9.32 -6.70
CA GLY A 61 -26.75 -8.51 -7.44
C GLY A 61 -26.70 -7.00 -7.17
N ILE A 62 -25.72 -6.51 -6.39
CA ILE A 62 -25.56 -5.07 -6.10
C ILE A 62 -25.08 -4.29 -7.33
N LEU A 63 -24.24 -4.90 -8.16
CA LEU A 63 -23.77 -4.33 -9.41
C LEU A 63 -24.66 -4.78 -10.58
N THR A 64 -25.06 -3.82 -11.41
CA THR A 64 -25.67 -4.09 -12.72
C THR A 64 -24.67 -4.75 -13.67
N GLU A 65 -25.13 -5.39 -14.74
CA GLU A 65 -24.24 -5.99 -15.77
C GLU A 65 -23.24 -4.97 -16.35
N ARG A 66 -23.68 -3.72 -16.53
CA ARG A 66 -22.83 -2.64 -17.04
C ARG A 66 -21.76 -2.23 -16.02
N GLU A 67 -22.08 -2.18 -14.74
CA GLU A 67 -21.11 -1.92 -13.67
C GLU A 67 -20.13 -3.10 -13.50
N GLN A 68 -20.60 -4.34 -13.70
CA GLN A 68 -19.75 -5.53 -13.70
C GLN A 68 -18.77 -5.52 -14.88
N LEU A 69 -19.20 -5.04 -16.05
CA LEU A 69 -18.31 -4.85 -17.21
C LEU A 69 -17.21 -3.82 -16.91
N ILE A 70 -17.58 -2.66 -16.36
CA ILE A 70 -16.65 -1.56 -16.06
C ILE A 70 -15.59 -2.00 -15.04
N THR A 71 -16.00 -2.72 -14.00
CA THR A 71 -15.11 -3.15 -12.91
C THR A 71 -14.43 -4.50 -13.16
N GLY A 72 -14.89 -5.24 -14.19
CA GLY A 72 -14.49 -6.60 -14.56
C GLY A 72 -13.20 -6.67 -15.39
N GLU A 73 -12.79 -7.89 -15.78
CA GLU A 73 -11.45 -8.22 -16.36
C GLU A 73 -11.18 -7.65 -17.74
N THR A 74 -12.18 -6.99 -18.32
CA THR A 74 -12.08 -6.32 -19.61
C THR A 74 -11.12 -5.13 -19.60
N TYR A 75 -11.08 -4.35 -18.52
CA TYR A 75 -10.31 -3.11 -18.45
C TYR A 75 -9.31 -3.12 -17.30
N ASP A 76 -8.09 -2.70 -17.59
CA ASP A 76 -7.11 -2.23 -16.61
C ASP A 76 -7.17 -0.68 -16.52
N ALA A 77 -6.38 -0.05 -15.65
CA ALA A 77 -6.47 1.40 -15.46
C ALA A 77 -6.21 2.18 -16.77
N THR A 78 -5.25 1.71 -17.57
CA THR A 78 -4.86 2.35 -18.84
C THR A 78 -5.99 2.29 -19.87
N SER A 79 -6.56 1.10 -20.11
CA SER A 79 -7.66 0.96 -21.07
C SER A 79 -8.96 1.58 -20.59
N LEU A 80 -9.22 1.61 -19.28
CA LEU A 80 -10.40 2.29 -18.74
C LEU A 80 -10.29 3.82 -18.92
N ALA A 81 -9.11 4.41 -18.71
CA ALA A 81 -8.88 5.83 -18.96
C ALA A 81 -9.15 6.19 -20.43
N GLU A 82 -8.74 5.32 -21.36
CA GLU A 82 -9.02 5.49 -22.79
C GLU A 82 -10.52 5.47 -23.07
N GLU A 83 -11.27 4.52 -22.52
CA GLU A 83 -12.73 4.43 -22.73
C GLU A 83 -13.49 5.62 -22.13
N ILE A 84 -13.06 6.12 -20.96
CA ILE A 84 -13.63 7.35 -20.38
C ILE A 84 -13.31 8.54 -21.27
N SER A 85 -12.08 8.67 -21.79
CA SER A 85 -11.69 9.78 -22.66
C SER A 85 -12.47 9.83 -23.98
N LYS A 86 -12.97 8.68 -24.45
CA LYS A 86 -13.83 8.55 -25.64
C LYS A 86 -15.30 8.85 -25.35
N GLY A 87 -15.68 8.99 -24.07
CA GLY A 87 -17.06 9.12 -23.63
C GLY A 87 -17.85 7.80 -23.63
N THR A 88 -17.17 6.64 -23.73
CA THR A 88 -17.84 5.32 -23.66
C THR A 88 -18.44 5.08 -22.27
N PHE A 89 -17.73 5.53 -21.23
CA PHE A 89 -18.16 5.55 -19.84
C PHE A 89 -17.99 6.96 -19.28
N THR A 90 -18.90 7.38 -18.41
CA THR A 90 -18.74 8.63 -17.67
C THR A 90 -17.92 8.40 -16.39
N ALA A 91 -17.34 9.46 -15.82
CA ALA A 91 -16.69 9.40 -14.53
C ALA A 91 -17.70 8.98 -13.44
N THR A 92 -18.91 9.53 -13.42
CA THR A 92 -19.92 9.18 -12.41
C THR A 92 -20.31 7.71 -12.48
N GLU A 93 -20.52 7.17 -13.68
CA GLU A 93 -20.81 5.76 -13.88
C GLU A 93 -19.66 4.89 -13.37
N THR A 94 -18.43 5.23 -13.76
CA THR A 94 -17.23 4.48 -13.38
C THR A 94 -17.02 4.48 -11.87
N ILE A 95 -17.01 5.66 -11.23
CA ILE A 95 -16.78 5.79 -9.80
C ILE A 95 -17.87 5.07 -9.00
N THR A 96 -19.14 5.20 -9.40
CA THR A 96 -20.25 4.51 -8.72
C THR A 96 -20.08 2.99 -8.77
N ALA A 97 -19.71 2.44 -9.93
CA ALA A 97 -19.47 1.01 -10.10
C ALA A 97 -18.36 0.48 -9.16
N PHE A 98 -17.24 1.20 -9.09
CA PHE A 98 -16.12 0.84 -8.22
C PHE A 98 -16.43 1.03 -6.73
N CYS A 99 -17.15 2.10 -6.34
CA CYS A 99 -17.61 2.28 -4.96
C CYS A 99 -18.50 1.13 -4.48
N LYS A 100 -19.44 0.65 -5.32
CA LYS A 100 -20.25 -0.54 -5.02
C LYS A 100 -19.39 -1.78 -4.81
N ARG A 101 -18.44 -2.06 -5.72
CA ARG A 101 -17.55 -3.23 -5.59
C ARG A 101 -16.63 -3.13 -4.36
N ALA A 102 -16.12 -1.94 -4.07
CA ALA A 102 -15.35 -1.67 -2.86
C ALA A 102 -16.18 -1.86 -1.58
N ALA A 103 -17.46 -1.48 -1.57
CA ALA A 103 -18.37 -1.73 -0.45
C ALA A 103 -18.56 -3.23 -0.18
N ILE A 104 -18.66 -4.05 -1.23
CA ILE A 104 -18.74 -5.52 -1.10
C ILE A 104 -17.42 -6.05 -0.52
N CYS A 105 -16.28 -5.60 -1.06
CA CYS A 105 -14.96 -5.97 -0.52
C CYS A 105 -14.85 -5.64 0.96
N GLN A 106 -15.30 -4.46 1.38
CA GLN A 106 -15.24 -4.04 2.78
C GLN A 106 -16.00 -5.00 3.70
N GLN A 107 -17.21 -5.39 3.31
CA GLN A 107 -18.08 -6.25 4.13
C GLN A 107 -17.64 -7.72 4.18
N LEU A 108 -16.76 -8.13 3.27
CA LEU A 108 -16.20 -9.48 3.20
C LEU A 108 -14.78 -9.56 3.77
N CYS A 109 -13.96 -8.53 3.53
CA CYS A 109 -12.52 -8.56 3.74
C CYS A 109 -11.99 -7.47 4.67
N GLN A 110 -12.80 -6.51 5.15
CA GLN A 110 -12.36 -5.39 6.01
C GLN A 110 -11.20 -4.56 5.43
N ALA A 111 -11.17 -4.34 4.11
CA ALA A 111 -10.07 -3.70 3.40
C ALA A 111 -9.99 -2.16 3.53
N LEU A 112 -11.08 -1.49 3.86
CA LEU A 112 -11.23 -0.03 3.90
C LEU A 112 -11.16 0.50 5.34
N THR A 113 -10.75 1.76 5.49
CA THR A 113 -10.76 2.53 6.74
C THR A 113 -11.73 3.70 6.62
N GLU A 114 -11.36 4.69 5.81
CA GLU A 114 -12.15 5.88 5.51
C GLU A 114 -12.82 5.73 4.13
N ILE A 115 -14.16 5.76 4.08
CA ILE A 115 -14.94 5.43 2.87
C ILE A 115 -15.49 6.70 2.19
N CYS A 116 -14.78 7.25 1.20
CA CYS A 116 -15.08 8.54 0.57
C CYS A 116 -16.12 8.50 -0.56
N PHE A 117 -17.08 7.57 -0.54
CA PHE A 117 -17.95 7.29 -1.69
C PHE A 117 -18.83 8.47 -2.09
N THR A 118 -19.45 9.15 -1.13
CA THR A 118 -20.31 10.30 -1.39
C THR A 118 -19.51 11.43 -2.03
N GLU A 119 -18.37 11.78 -1.45
CA GLU A 119 -17.49 12.84 -1.96
C GLU A 119 -16.91 12.47 -3.34
N ALA A 120 -16.58 11.20 -3.55
CA ALA A 120 -16.06 10.68 -4.82
C ALA A 120 -17.10 10.82 -5.95
N ILE A 121 -18.36 10.46 -5.70
CA ILE A 121 -19.43 10.59 -6.71
C ILE A 121 -19.70 12.06 -7.04
N GLU A 122 -19.65 12.96 -6.06
CA GLU A 122 -19.80 14.41 -6.32
C GLU A 122 -18.62 14.98 -7.11
N LYS A 123 -17.38 14.51 -6.89
CA LYS A 123 -16.24 14.85 -7.73
C LYS A 123 -16.40 14.32 -9.16
N ALA A 124 -16.93 13.11 -9.31
CA ALA A 124 -17.16 12.48 -10.60
C ALA A 124 -18.15 13.26 -11.48
N LYS A 125 -19.25 13.75 -10.88
CA LYS A 125 -20.22 14.61 -11.58
C LYS A 125 -19.57 15.87 -12.15
N LYS A 126 -18.66 16.50 -11.40
CA LYS A 126 -17.93 17.70 -11.87
C LYS A 126 -16.99 17.39 -13.05
N LEU A 127 -16.40 16.21 -13.09
CA LEU A 127 -15.60 15.76 -14.22
C LEU A 127 -16.46 15.53 -15.46
N ASP A 128 -17.64 14.92 -15.29
CA ASP A 128 -18.60 14.74 -16.38
C ASP A 128 -19.09 16.07 -16.94
N GLU A 129 -19.45 17.03 -16.07
CA GLU A 129 -19.83 18.38 -16.49
C GLU A 129 -18.70 19.09 -17.26
N HIS A 130 -17.44 18.91 -16.85
CA HIS A 130 -16.29 19.45 -17.56
C HIS A 130 -16.15 18.82 -18.95
N PHE A 131 -16.26 17.50 -19.03
CA PHE A 131 -16.15 16.77 -20.29
C PHE A 131 -17.28 17.14 -21.24
N GLU A 132 -18.52 17.25 -20.77
CA GLU A 132 -19.69 17.68 -21.56
C GLU A 132 -19.50 19.09 -22.12
N LYS A 133 -18.98 20.03 -21.32
CA LYS A 133 -18.77 21.43 -21.73
C LYS A 133 -17.61 21.60 -22.71
N THR A 134 -16.56 20.78 -22.61
CA THR A 134 -15.28 21.03 -23.31
C THR A 134 -14.92 19.97 -24.35
N GLY A 135 -15.52 18.79 -24.29
CA GLY A 135 -15.13 17.61 -25.06
C GLY A 135 -13.74 17.08 -24.72
N LYS A 136 -13.17 17.45 -23.55
CA LYS A 136 -11.81 17.11 -23.15
C LYS A 136 -11.77 16.58 -21.73
N THR A 137 -10.83 15.66 -21.48
CA THR A 137 -10.49 15.23 -20.12
C THR A 137 -9.65 16.30 -19.42
N VAL A 138 -9.75 16.38 -18.08
CA VAL A 138 -8.91 17.29 -17.27
C VAL A 138 -7.44 16.86 -17.22
N GLY A 139 -7.17 15.56 -17.43
CA GLY A 139 -5.85 14.97 -17.31
C GLY A 139 -5.85 13.48 -17.64
N PRO A 140 -4.69 12.82 -17.55
CA PRO A 140 -4.51 11.42 -17.95
C PRO A 140 -5.20 10.40 -17.04
N LEU A 141 -5.64 10.80 -15.85
CA LEU A 141 -6.32 9.92 -14.88
C LEU A 141 -7.82 10.27 -14.73
N HIS A 142 -8.37 11.07 -15.64
CA HIS A 142 -9.75 11.56 -15.58
C HIS A 142 -10.77 10.44 -15.33
N GLY A 143 -11.46 10.52 -14.19
CA GLY A 143 -12.52 9.59 -13.81
C GLY A 143 -12.05 8.23 -13.28
N LEU A 144 -10.74 8.04 -13.06
CA LEU A 144 -10.21 6.78 -12.53
C LEU A 144 -10.38 6.68 -11.00
N PRO A 145 -10.96 5.58 -10.47
CA PRO A 145 -11.10 5.35 -9.03
C PRO A 145 -9.81 4.87 -8.39
N MET A 146 -9.27 5.69 -7.48
CA MET A 146 -8.05 5.38 -6.74
C MET A 146 -8.32 5.21 -5.24
N SER A 147 -7.50 4.39 -4.60
CA SER A 147 -7.44 4.28 -3.14
C SER A 147 -6.04 4.54 -2.63
N PHE A 148 -5.97 4.94 -1.36
CA PHE A 148 -4.72 5.27 -0.70
C PHE A 148 -4.63 4.51 0.63
N LYS A 149 -3.44 3.99 0.93
CA LYS A 149 -3.14 3.43 2.25
C LYS A 149 -3.51 4.41 3.37
N GLU A 150 -3.90 3.88 4.52
CA GLU A 150 -4.33 4.65 5.69
C GLU A 150 -3.41 5.85 6.02
N CYS A 151 -2.10 5.73 5.87
CA CYS A 151 -1.16 6.77 6.27
C CYS A 151 -1.19 8.06 5.44
N PHE A 152 -1.97 8.14 4.37
CA PHE A 152 -2.12 9.37 3.59
C PHE A 152 -3.19 10.29 4.19
N HIS A 153 -2.85 11.57 4.38
CA HIS A 153 -3.80 12.56 4.85
C HIS A 153 -4.78 12.91 3.73
N ILE A 154 -6.08 12.85 4.04
CA ILE A 154 -7.15 13.43 3.21
C ILE A 154 -7.91 14.37 4.12
N LYS A 155 -8.02 15.64 3.72
CA LYS A 155 -8.71 16.65 4.53
C LYS A 155 -10.13 16.19 4.89
N GLY A 156 -10.44 16.23 6.19
CA GLY A 156 -11.73 15.80 6.73
C GLY A 156 -11.80 14.32 7.13
N PHE A 157 -10.75 13.53 6.89
CA PHE A 157 -10.67 12.12 7.27
C PHE A 157 -9.49 11.85 8.20
N ASP A 158 -9.66 10.91 9.12
CA ASP A 158 -8.61 10.50 10.05
C ASP A 158 -7.42 9.89 9.30
N ALA A 159 -6.24 9.98 9.89
CA ALA A 159 -5.07 9.17 9.54
C ALA A 159 -4.54 8.48 10.81
N SER A 160 -5.30 7.48 11.23
CA SER A 160 -5.15 6.73 12.47
C SER A 160 -3.90 5.84 12.54
N ASN A 161 -3.37 5.42 11.40
CA ASN A 161 -2.34 4.39 11.23
C ASN A 161 -2.62 3.09 12.00
N GLY A 162 -3.89 2.77 12.23
CA GLY A 162 -4.28 1.62 13.05
C GLY A 162 -4.07 1.81 14.56
N TYR A 163 -3.89 3.04 15.04
CA TYR A 163 -3.87 3.41 16.46
C TYR A 163 -5.21 3.97 16.90
N ILE A 164 -5.71 3.49 18.04
CA ILE A 164 -6.94 4.01 18.66
C ILE A 164 -6.78 5.48 19.07
N SER A 165 -5.58 5.87 19.52
CA SER A 165 -5.27 7.23 19.98
C SER A 165 -5.30 8.30 18.90
N ARG A 166 -5.55 7.92 17.64
CA ARG A 166 -5.65 8.80 16.47
C ARG A 166 -6.99 8.71 15.74
N CYS A 167 -7.96 8.01 16.32
CA CYS A 167 -9.32 8.03 15.81
C CYS A 167 -10.02 9.34 16.20
N PHE A 168 -10.91 9.81 15.34
CA PHE A 168 -11.66 11.06 15.50
C PHE A 168 -10.76 12.30 15.58
N ASP A 169 -9.66 12.28 14.83
CA ASP A 169 -8.71 13.39 14.65
C ASP A 169 -8.53 13.64 13.15
N PRO A 170 -9.55 14.22 12.49
CA PRO A 170 -9.57 14.34 11.04
C PRO A 170 -8.47 15.27 10.55
N SER A 171 -7.80 14.85 9.48
CA SER A 171 -6.71 15.60 8.87
C SER A 171 -7.19 16.98 8.42
N THR A 172 -6.40 18.02 8.69
CA THR A 172 -6.68 19.39 8.22
C THR A 172 -6.10 19.67 6.83
N THR A 173 -5.24 18.79 6.36
CA THR A 173 -4.52 18.86 5.07
C THR A 173 -4.74 17.59 4.26
N THR A 174 -4.42 17.65 2.97
CA THR A 174 -4.37 16.50 2.06
C THR A 174 -2.92 16.30 1.62
N THR A 175 -2.41 15.06 1.63
CA THR A 175 -1.03 14.78 1.21
C THR A 175 -0.81 15.18 -0.26
N PRO A 176 0.31 15.82 -0.64
CA PRO A 176 0.56 16.31 -1.99
C PRO A 176 0.39 15.28 -3.11
N ILE A 177 0.74 14.00 -2.91
CA ILE A 177 0.53 12.95 -3.93
C ILE A 177 -0.95 12.79 -4.31
N ILE A 178 -1.87 12.94 -3.35
CA ILE A 178 -3.31 12.89 -3.61
C ILE A 178 -3.72 14.10 -4.44
N GLN A 179 -3.21 15.29 -4.10
CA GLN A 179 -3.50 16.50 -4.86
C GLN A 179 -3.06 16.36 -6.32
N LEU A 180 -1.86 15.83 -6.57
CA LEU A 180 -1.36 15.60 -7.92
C LEU A 180 -2.24 14.65 -8.74
N VAL A 181 -2.69 13.53 -8.17
CA VAL A 181 -3.55 12.60 -8.92
C VAL A 181 -4.94 13.18 -9.15
N GLU A 182 -5.47 13.97 -8.20
CA GLU A 182 -6.76 14.66 -8.37
C GLU A 182 -6.67 15.76 -9.44
N GLU A 183 -5.55 16.49 -9.52
CA GLU A 183 -5.25 17.43 -10.61
C GLU A 183 -5.13 16.73 -11.97
N ALA A 184 -4.63 15.49 -11.99
CA ALA A 184 -4.62 14.62 -13.16
C ALA A 184 -6.00 14.00 -13.47
N GLY A 185 -7.01 14.26 -12.63
CA GLY A 185 -8.40 13.84 -12.82
C GLY A 185 -8.81 12.54 -12.14
N ALA A 186 -7.94 11.93 -11.34
CA ALA A 186 -8.29 10.76 -10.55
C ALA A 186 -9.26 11.13 -9.42
N ILE A 187 -10.00 10.14 -8.91
CA ILE A 187 -10.93 10.32 -7.82
C ILE A 187 -10.61 9.33 -6.70
N VAL A 188 -10.32 9.86 -5.51
CA VAL A 188 -10.08 9.03 -4.32
C VAL A 188 -11.40 8.52 -3.75
N ILE A 189 -11.58 7.19 -3.76
CA ILE A 189 -12.83 6.55 -3.29
C ILE A 189 -12.76 6.08 -1.84
N ALA A 190 -11.57 5.78 -1.32
CA ALA A 190 -11.39 5.30 0.04
C ALA A 190 -9.93 5.33 0.48
N LYS A 191 -9.73 5.24 1.80
CA LYS A 191 -8.48 4.81 2.41
C LYS A 191 -8.55 3.33 2.78
N THR A 192 -7.41 2.65 2.76
CA THR A 192 -7.35 1.19 3.00
C THR A 192 -6.59 0.82 4.27
N ASN A 193 -6.95 -0.32 4.85
CA ASN A 193 -6.50 -0.77 6.16
C ASN A 193 -5.02 -1.18 6.17
N VAL A 194 -4.43 -1.07 7.36
CA VAL A 194 -3.00 -1.29 7.65
C VAL A 194 -2.85 -2.11 8.94
N PRO A 195 -1.74 -2.80 9.19
CA PRO A 195 -1.52 -3.39 10.50
C PRO A 195 -1.22 -2.33 11.55
N GLN A 196 -1.44 -2.66 12.82
CA GLN A 196 -1.04 -1.83 13.96
C GLN A 196 0.45 -1.51 13.83
N THR A 197 0.82 -0.25 14.04
CA THR A 197 2.18 0.30 13.87
C THR A 197 2.73 0.41 12.44
N MET A 198 2.12 -0.24 11.45
CA MET A 198 2.62 -0.38 10.07
C MET A 198 3.94 -1.16 9.89
N LEU A 199 4.56 -1.66 10.96
CA LEU A 199 5.87 -2.34 10.93
C LEU A 199 5.74 -3.86 11.10
N VAL A 200 4.89 -4.48 10.28
CA VAL A 200 4.69 -5.93 10.21
C VAL A 200 4.14 -6.31 8.82
N ALA A 201 4.46 -7.51 8.34
CA ALA A 201 3.98 -8.06 7.07
C ALA A 201 2.58 -8.71 7.15
N GLU A 202 1.67 -8.10 7.90
CA GLU A 202 0.27 -8.52 8.10
C GLU A 202 -0.65 -7.30 7.96
N CYS A 203 -1.97 -7.47 8.08
CA CYS A 203 -2.91 -6.35 8.04
C CYS A 203 -4.01 -6.46 9.10
N ASP A 204 -3.63 -6.38 10.38
CA ASP A 204 -4.55 -6.35 11.52
C ASP A 204 -4.22 -5.27 12.55
N ASN A 205 -5.26 -4.63 13.08
CA ASN A 205 -5.16 -3.65 14.17
C ASN A 205 -6.44 -3.66 15.02
N ASN A 206 -6.41 -3.02 16.19
CA ASN A 206 -7.59 -2.99 17.05
C ASN A 206 -8.70 -2.08 16.53
N VAL A 207 -8.38 -1.01 15.79
CA VAL A 207 -9.36 -0.04 15.24
C VAL A 207 -10.31 -0.71 14.26
N PHE A 208 -9.80 -1.27 13.17
CA PHE A 208 -10.58 -1.76 12.04
C PHE A 208 -10.67 -3.29 11.97
N GLY A 209 -9.79 -4.00 12.68
CA GLY A 209 -9.74 -5.46 12.65
C GLY A 209 -8.74 -5.98 11.60
N HIS A 210 -8.98 -7.20 11.12
CA HIS A 210 -8.08 -7.92 10.23
C HIS A 210 -8.60 -7.88 8.80
N THR A 211 -7.74 -7.47 7.87
CA THR A 211 -8.02 -7.54 6.45
C THR A 211 -7.80 -8.95 5.92
N GLY A 212 -8.83 -9.55 5.32
CA GLY A 212 -8.75 -10.86 4.68
C GLY A 212 -8.20 -10.82 3.24
N ASN A 213 -7.71 -11.96 2.76
CA ASN A 213 -7.30 -12.13 1.35
C ASN A 213 -8.48 -12.59 0.50
N PRO A 214 -8.94 -11.82 -0.51
CA PRO A 214 -10.16 -12.17 -1.23
C PRO A 214 -10.01 -13.40 -2.14
N VAL A 215 -8.79 -13.77 -2.51
CA VAL A 215 -8.49 -14.91 -3.39
C VAL A 215 -8.49 -16.22 -2.60
N VAL A 216 -7.94 -16.18 -1.39
CA VAL A 216 -7.91 -17.31 -0.45
C VAL A 216 -8.22 -16.80 0.96
N ASN A 217 -9.51 -16.70 1.29
CA ASN A 217 -10.08 -15.98 2.44
C ASN A 217 -9.59 -16.42 3.83
N HIS A 218 -8.93 -17.56 3.95
CA HIS A 218 -8.34 -18.03 5.21
C HIS A 218 -6.83 -17.74 5.34
N LEU A 219 -6.24 -17.05 4.35
CA LEU A 219 -4.84 -16.64 4.35
C LEU A 219 -4.71 -15.12 4.52
N SER A 220 -3.53 -14.69 4.93
CA SER A 220 -3.15 -13.28 5.05
C SER A 220 -3.17 -12.60 3.68
N CYS A 221 -3.60 -11.33 3.66
CA CYS A 221 -3.45 -10.44 2.52
C CYS A 221 -2.05 -9.80 2.44
N GLY A 222 -1.13 -10.14 3.36
CA GLY A 222 0.17 -9.50 3.49
C GLY A 222 0.06 -8.08 4.04
N GLY A 223 1.22 -7.41 4.20
CA GLY A 223 1.27 -6.09 4.81
C GLY A 223 2.56 -5.32 4.53
N SER A 224 2.61 -4.03 4.87
CA SER A 224 1.59 -3.27 5.60
C SER A 224 0.51 -2.60 4.74
N SER A 225 0.60 -2.63 3.40
CA SER A 225 -0.46 -2.13 2.50
C SER A 225 -1.48 -3.23 2.16
N GLY A 226 -1.89 -4.02 3.16
CA GLY A 226 -2.74 -5.20 2.98
C GLY A 226 -4.14 -4.86 2.50
N GLY A 227 -4.72 -3.76 2.99
CA GLY A 227 -5.98 -3.21 2.49
C GLY A 227 -5.94 -2.91 0.98
N GLU A 228 -4.87 -2.28 0.49
CA GLU A 228 -4.69 -2.06 -0.96
C GLU A 228 -4.60 -3.39 -1.72
N GLY A 229 -3.80 -4.35 -1.24
CA GLY A 229 -3.65 -5.65 -1.89
C GLY A 229 -4.98 -6.40 -2.00
N SER A 230 -5.75 -6.44 -0.91
CA SER A 230 -7.09 -7.03 -0.87
C SER A 230 -8.05 -6.29 -1.81
N LEU A 231 -8.12 -4.96 -1.72
CA LEU A 231 -9.05 -4.17 -2.53
C LEU A 231 -8.74 -4.30 -4.04
N SER A 232 -7.47 -4.25 -4.42
CA SER A 232 -7.04 -4.43 -5.81
C SER A 232 -7.33 -5.84 -6.33
N ALA A 233 -7.11 -6.90 -5.54
CA ALA A 233 -7.45 -8.25 -5.97
C ALA A 233 -8.96 -8.50 -6.06
N PHE A 234 -9.76 -7.80 -5.24
CA PHE A 234 -11.22 -7.75 -5.38
C PHE A 234 -11.69 -6.79 -6.50
N ARG A 235 -10.76 -6.03 -7.09
CA ARG A 235 -11.02 -5.03 -8.14
C ARG A 235 -11.99 -3.93 -7.71
N GLY A 236 -11.89 -3.56 -6.43
CA GLY A 236 -12.61 -2.42 -5.85
C GLY A 236 -11.93 -1.07 -6.11
N ASN A 237 -10.73 -1.07 -6.70
CA ASN A 237 -10.04 0.11 -7.25
C ASN A 237 -9.48 -0.25 -8.64
N VAL A 238 -9.00 0.75 -9.40
CA VAL A 238 -8.11 0.50 -10.56
C VAL A 238 -6.63 0.69 -10.23
N LEU A 239 -6.35 1.58 -9.28
CA LEU A 239 -5.00 1.88 -8.80
C LEU A 239 -5.06 2.15 -7.30
N GLY A 240 -4.24 1.43 -6.54
CA GLY A 240 -4.06 1.61 -5.11
C GLY A 240 -2.68 2.19 -4.80
N ILE A 241 -2.56 3.11 -3.85
CA ILE A 241 -1.26 3.68 -3.46
C ILE A 241 -0.85 3.16 -2.09
N GLY A 242 0.20 2.33 -2.10
CA GLY A 242 0.83 1.78 -0.89
C GLY A 242 2.12 2.51 -0.51
N THR A 243 2.71 2.05 0.58
CA THR A 243 4.07 2.45 1.01
C THR A 243 4.91 1.23 1.26
N ASP A 244 6.23 1.35 1.09
CA ASP A 244 7.17 0.23 1.17
C ASP A 244 8.51 0.67 1.76
N VAL A 245 8.82 0.14 2.94
CA VAL A 245 10.14 0.26 3.61
C VAL A 245 10.82 -1.10 3.81
N GLY A 246 10.06 -2.20 3.66
CA GLY A 246 10.58 -3.56 3.80
C GLY A 246 9.86 -4.61 2.95
N GLY A 247 8.95 -4.20 2.07
CA GLY A 247 8.09 -5.11 1.29
C GLY A 247 6.61 -4.76 1.30
N SER A 248 6.24 -3.63 1.89
CA SER A 248 4.83 -3.32 2.17
C SER A 248 3.96 -2.99 0.96
N ILE A 249 4.53 -2.87 -0.25
CA ILE A 249 3.78 -2.91 -1.52
C ILE A 249 3.85 -4.32 -2.12
N ARG A 250 5.06 -4.91 -2.14
CA ARG A 250 5.36 -6.15 -2.84
C ARG A 250 4.77 -7.40 -2.19
N LEU A 251 4.74 -7.49 -0.87
CA LEU A 251 4.15 -8.63 -0.14
C LEU A 251 2.62 -8.67 -0.33
N PRO A 252 1.86 -7.57 -0.12
CA PRO A 252 0.44 -7.56 -0.48
C PRO A 252 0.19 -7.87 -1.96
N ALA A 253 1.01 -7.33 -2.87
CA ALA A 253 0.87 -7.62 -4.29
C ALA A 253 1.03 -9.12 -4.59
N ALA A 254 2.09 -9.74 -4.06
CA ALA A 254 2.37 -11.16 -4.25
C ALA A 254 1.31 -12.07 -3.60
N PHE A 255 0.80 -11.72 -2.42
CA PHE A 255 -0.15 -12.57 -1.69
C PHE A 255 -1.56 -12.52 -2.28
N ASN A 256 -1.94 -11.39 -2.88
CA ASN A 256 -3.27 -11.22 -3.48
C ASN A 256 -3.26 -11.40 -5.01
N GLY A 257 -2.10 -11.60 -5.64
CA GLY A 257 -1.99 -11.86 -7.07
C GLY A 257 -2.21 -10.62 -7.94
N VAL A 258 -1.69 -9.47 -7.52
CA VAL A 258 -1.75 -8.21 -8.26
C VAL A 258 -0.34 -7.66 -8.54
N TYR A 259 -0.24 -6.61 -9.35
CA TYR A 259 1.03 -5.93 -9.63
C TYR A 259 1.32 -4.92 -8.52
N GLY A 260 2.60 -4.76 -8.17
CA GLY A 260 3.05 -3.75 -7.22
C GLY A 260 4.43 -3.23 -7.60
N TYR A 261 4.61 -1.91 -7.55
CA TYR A 261 5.88 -1.26 -7.87
C TYR A 261 6.40 -0.47 -6.68
N LYS A 262 7.59 -0.85 -6.19
CA LYS A 262 8.37 -0.06 -5.24
C LYS A 262 9.46 0.69 -6.02
N PRO A 263 9.31 1.98 -6.31
CA PRO A 263 10.38 2.72 -6.98
C PRO A 263 11.60 2.90 -6.07
N SER A 264 12.71 3.34 -6.65
CA SER A 264 13.85 3.86 -5.90
C SER A 264 13.45 5.18 -5.22
N VAL A 265 14.18 5.53 -4.17
CA VAL A 265 13.98 6.79 -3.46
C VAL A 265 14.14 7.97 -4.43
N GLY A 266 13.27 8.97 -4.26
CA GLY A 266 13.30 10.18 -5.08
C GLY A 266 12.62 10.07 -6.45
N ILE A 267 11.98 8.94 -6.78
CA ILE A 267 11.18 8.83 -8.00
C ILE A 267 9.77 9.41 -7.83
N LEU A 268 9.13 9.23 -6.68
CA LEU A 268 7.78 9.75 -6.39
C LEU A 268 7.80 10.60 -5.12
N PRO A 269 6.97 11.65 -5.03
CA PRO A 269 6.92 12.49 -3.84
C PRO A 269 6.36 11.70 -2.66
N PHE A 270 7.02 11.77 -1.52
CA PHE A 270 6.62 11.07 -0.30
C PHE A 270 6.48 12.01 0.91
N ILE A 271 6.53 13.32 0.70
CA ILE A 271 6.31 14.32 1.75
C ILE A 271 4.83 14.38 2.20
N GLY A 272 4.61 14.74 3.48
CA GLY A 272 3.29 15.14 3.97
C GLY A 272 2.31 13.99 4.27
N TYR A 273 2.80 12.80 4.60
CA TYR A 273 1.99 11.67 5.08
C TYR A 273 2.02 11.57 6.61
N ALA A 274 1.04 10.85 7.18
CA ALA A 274 0.97 10.56 8.61
C ALA A 274 2.03 9.53 9.00
N ALA A 275 3.14 9.99 9.59
CA ALA A 275 4.19 9.09 10.05
C ALA A 275 3.69 8.14 11.15
N SER A 276 4.13 6.87 11.10
CA SER A 276 4.00 5.89 12.20
C SER A 276 5.36 5.66 12.88
N GLY A 277 6.08 6.77 13.07
CA GLY A 277 7.40 6.84 13.68
C GLY A 277 7.73 8.31 13.96
N TRP A 278 8.85 8.55 14.64
CA TRP A 278 9.33 9.91 14.87
C TRP A 278 9.70 10.61 13.54
N THR A 279 9.13 11.78 13.30
CA THR A 279 9.51 12.62 12.16
C THR A 279 10.95 13.13 12.36
N GLY A 280 11.74 13.15 11.29
CA GLY A 280 13.18 13.48 11.34
C GLY A 280 14.10 12.28 11.53
N VAL A 281 13.58 11.09 11.85
CA VAL A 281 14.34 9.83 11.77
C VAL A 281 14.47 9.43 10.30
N ASN A 282 15.40 10.06 9.60
CA ASN A 282 15.77 9.72 8.21
C ASN A 282 17.05 8.87 8.16
N THR A 283 17.38 8.19 9.26
CA THR A 283 18.60 7.38 9.40
C THR A 283 18.28 5.92 9.14
N GLY A 284 18.98 5.28 8.21
CA GLY A 284 18.85 3.86 7.92
C GLY A 284 18.23 3.57 6.56
N ILE A 285 16.98 3.09 6.54
CA ILE A 285 16.32 2.57 5.34
C ILE A 285 15.13 3.48 4.98
N PRO A 286 15.21 4.20 3.86
CA PRO A 286 14.16 5.11 3.44
C PRO A 286 12.92 4.34 2.96
N ALA A 287 11.75 4.88 3.32
CA ALA A 287 10.47 4.41 2.81
C ALA A 287 10.11 5.15 1.52
N VAL A 288 9.36 4.48 0.65
CA VAL A 288 8.81 5.06 -0.58
C VAL A 288 7.31 4.80 -0.68
N LEU A 289 6.62 5.53 -1.56
CA LEU A 289 5.28 5.16 -2.04
C LEU A 289 5.34 4.56 -3.43
N GLY A 290 4.29 3.83 -3.82
CA GLY A 290 4.16 3.28 -5.16
C GLY A 290 2.81 2.59 -5.40
N PRO A 291 2.48 2.29 -6.67
CA PRO A 291 1.18 1.77 -7.04
C PRO A 291 1.07 0.24 -6.83
N LEU A 292 -0.13 -0.20 -6.48
CA LEU A 292 -0.67 -1.54 -6.70
C LEU A 292 -1.71 -1.46 -7.83
N ALA A 293 -1.64 -2.39 -8.79
CA ALA A 293 -2.39 -2.30 -10.05
C ALA A 293 -2.72 -3.68 -10.66
N HIS A 294 -3.43 -3.68 -11.80
CA HIS A 294 -3.78 -4.91 -12.55
C HIS A 294 -2.86 -5.20 -13.74
N SER A 295 -1.96 -4.28 -14.09
CA SER A 295 -0.99 -4.48 -15.17
C SER A 295 0.30 -3.68 -14.98
N ALA A 296 1.36 -4.06 -15.70
CA ALA A 296 2.61 -3.30 -15.69
C ALA A 296 2.49 -1.91 -16.34
N ARG A 297 1.62 -1.76 -17.35
CA ARG A 297 1.38 -0.46 -18.00
C ARG A 297 0.61 0.51 -17.10
N ASP A 298 -0.22 0.01 -16.17
CA ASP A 298 -0.89 0.87 -15.19
C ASP A 298 0.10 1.53 -14.23
N MET A 299 1.15 0.81 -13.82
CA MET A 299 2.22 1.37 -13.00
C MET A 299 2.99 2.47 -13.77
N THR A 300 3.15 2.30 -15.08
CA THR A 300 3.73 3.32 -15.97
C THR A 300 2.82 4.54 -16.11
N LEU A 301 1.50 4.33 -16.31
CA LEU A 301 0.50 5.40 -16.38
C LEU A 301 0.56 6.27 -15.13
N PHE A 302 0.47 5.67 -13.94
CA PHE A 302 0.52 6.38 -12.68
C PHE A 302 1.83 7.16 -12.51
N THR A 303 2.98 6.49 -12.71
CA THR A 303 4.29 7.12 -12.51
C THR A 303 4.49 8.32 -13.45
N LYS A 304 4.10 8.19 -14.73
CA LYS A 304 4.17 9.29 -15.69
C LYS A 304 3.21 10.43 -15.34
N ALA A 305 1.97 10.10 -14.96
CA ALA A 305 0.96 11.09 -14.60
C ALA A 305 1.38 11.92 -13.38
N VAL A 306 1.99 11.31 -12.37
CA VAL A 306 2.50 12.06 -11.20
C VAL A 306 3.70 12.91 -11.58
N ARG A 307 4.67 12.35 -12.32
CA ARG A 307 5.91 13.06 -12.65
C ARG A 307 5.71 14.18 -13.67
N SER A 308 4.67 14.14 -14.50
CA SER A 308 4.35 15.25 -15.42
C SER A 308 3.97 16.56 -14.72
N TYR A 309 3.62 16.50 -13.43
CA TYR A 309 3.37 17.69 -12.59
C TYR A 309 4.62 18.16 -11.82
N GLU A 310 5.80 17.68 -12.23
CA GLU A 310 7.10 18.15 -11.75
C GLU A 310 7.25 18.16 -10.21
N PRO A 311 7.03 17.02 -9.53
CA PRO A 311 6.97 16.94 -8.07
C PRO A 311 8.22 17.44 -7.34
N TRP A 312 9.37 17.46 -8.01
CA TRP A 312 10.62 18.04 -7.51
C TRP A 312 10.55 19.56 -7.26
N LYS A 313 9.50 20.25 -7.73
CA LYS A 313 9.27 21.67 -7.43
C LYS A 313 8.76 21.92 -6.01
N PHE A 314 8.24 20.91 -5.31
CA PHE A 314 7.71 21.06 -3.95
C PHE A 314 8.19 19.98 -2.98
N ASP A 315 8.56 18.79 -3.43
CA ASP A 315 9.18 17.75 -2.59
C ASP A 315 10.69 17.72 -2.85
N PRO A 316 11.52 18.22 -1.92
CA PRO A 316 12.97 18.31 -2.11
C PRO A 316 13.66 16.94 -2.14
N ALA A 317 12.98 15.85 -1.77
CA ALA A 317 13.52 14.50 -1.88
C ALA A 317 13.41 13.91 -3.30
N VAL A 318 12.62 14.53 -4.19
CA VAL A 318 12.38 14.02 -5.54
C VAL A 318 13.49 14.47 -6.50
N ILE A 319 14.04 13.50 -7.24
CA ILE A 319 15.12 13.73 -8.19
C ILE A 319 14.52 14.06 -9.56
N ALA A 320 14.75 15.30 -10.01
CA ALA A 320 14.37 15.76 -11.34
C ALA A 320 15.16 15.01 -12.44
N GLY A 321 14.49 14.67 -13.55
CA GLY A 321 15.13 14.03 -14.71
C GLY A 321 15.40 12.53 -14.58
N ALA A 322 15.22 11.93 -13.40
CA ALA A 322 15.50 10.51 -13.15
C ALA A 322 14.76 9.55 -14.10
N MET A 323 13.53 9.89 -14.50
CA MET A 323 12.73 9.07 -15.44
C MET A 323 12.55 9.77 -16.79
N GLU A 324 12.62 11.11 -16.83
CA GLU A 324 12.35 11.92 -18.03
C GLU A 324 13.53 11.92 -19.01
N GLN A 325 14.76 11.69 -18.52
CA GLN A 325 16.00 11.78 -19.31
C GLN A 325 16.57 10.40 -19.64
N GLN A 326 15.74 9.36 -19.64
CA GLN A 326 16.20 8.01 -19.98
C GLN A 326 16.65 7.95 -21.44
N PRO A 327 17.85 7.40 -21.73
CA PRO A 327 18.27 7.20 -23.10
C PRO A 327 17.29 6.26 -23.82
N PRO A 328 17.12 6.39 -25.15
CA PRO A 328 16.34 5.42 -25.89
C PRO A 328 16.88 4.01 -25.63
N LEU A 329 15.98 3.05 -25.42
CA LEU A 329 16.35 1.64 -25.26
C LEU A 329 17.27 1.26 -26.43
N SER A 330 18.44 0.68 -26.13
CA SER A 330 19.53 0.42 -27.08
C SER A 330 19.18 -0.59 -28.19
N GLY A 331 17.93 -1.05 -28.26
CA GLY A 331 17.46 -2.15 -29.11
C GLY A 331 17.99 -3.52 -28.68
N GLN A 332 18.98 -3.56 -27.78
CA GLN A 332 19.49 -4.79 -27.18
C GLN A 332 18.55 -5.26 -26.08
N LYS A 333 18.31 -6.57 -26.01
CA LYS A 333 17.54 -7.16 -24.92
C LYS A 333 18.39 -7.13 -23.64
N PRO A 334 17.80 -6.81 -22.48
CA PRO A 334 18.51 -6.88 -21.21
C PRO A 334 18.93 -8.30 -20.88
N VAL A 335 20.08 -8.44 -20.23
CA VAL A 335 20.54 -9.68 -19.60
C VAL A 335 19.85 -9.84 -18.24
N ILE A 336 19.26 -11.01 -18.00
CA ILE A 336 18.42 -11.25 -16.82
C ILE A 336 19.12 -12.19 -15.85
N GLY A 337 19.38 -11.72 -14.63
CA GLY A 337 19.80 -12.55 -13.51
C GLY A 337 18.65 -13.35 -12.91
N ILE A 338 18.91 -14.57 -12.45
CA ILE A 338 17.97 -15.40 -11.68
C ILE A 338 18.54 -15.64 -10.29
N LEU A 339 17.82 -15.18 -9.26
CA LEU A 339 18.10 -15.50 -7.87
C LEU A 339 17.19 -16.65 -7.43
N HIS A 340 17.74 -17.85 -7.25
CA HIS A 340 16.96 -19.01 -6.81
C HIS A 340 16.70 -19.01 -5.31
N ALA A 341 17.70 -18.65 -4.50
CA ALA A 341 17.60 -18.57 -3.04
C ALA A 341 18.71 -17.69 -2.44
N SER A 342 18.43 -17.04 -1.31
CA SER A 342 19.42 -16.38 -0.43
C SER A 342 18.81 -16.22 0.97
N GLY A 343 19.56 -16.58 2.01
CA GLY A 343 19.13 -16.59 3.42
C GLY A 343 18.09 -17.66 3.79
N LEU A 344 16.96 -17.74 3.08
CA LEU A 344 15.93 -18.77 3.26
C LEU A 344 15.77 -19.61 1.99
N THR A 345 15.24 -20.82 2.14
CA THR A 345 14.90 -21.68 1.00
C THR A 345 13.45 -21.44 0.58
N PRO A 346 13.16 -20.98 -0.65
CA PRO A 346 11.79 -20.83 -1.11
C PRO A 346 11.09 -22.19 -1.23
N HIS A 347 9.81 -22.21 -0.89
CA HIS A 347 8.93 -23.36 -1.01
C HIS A 347 8.78 -23.81 -2.47
N PRO A 348 8.40 -25.07 -2.73
CA PRO A 348 8.28 -25.60 -4.10
C PRO A 348 7.46 -24.74 -5.06
N PRO A 349 6.31 -24.13 -4.68
CA PRO A 349 5.56 -23.25 -5.58
C PRO A 349 6.33 -21.99 -6.01
N MET A 350 7.14 -21.42 -5.12
CA MET A 350 7.95 -20.22 -5.40
C MET A 350 9.10 -20.54 -6.35
N ARG A 351 9.82 -21.63 -6.10
CA ARG A 351 10.88 -22.10 -7.01
C ARG A 351 10.33 -22.45 -8.39
N ARG A 352 9.14 -23.06 -8.44
CA ARG A 352 8.45 -23.34 -9.70
C ARG A 352 8.12 -22.06 -10.46
N ALA A 353 7.59 -21.03 -9.79
CA ALA A 353 7.28 -19.76 -10.43
C ALA A 353 8.53 -19.07 -11.02
N VAL A 354 9.64 -19.05 -10.30
CA VAL A 354 10.92 -18.50 -10.79
C VAL A 354 11.43 -19.29 -12.01
N ARG A 355 11.38 -20.63 -11.94
CA ARG A 355 11.78 -21.49 -13.07
C ARG A 355 10.90 -21.26 -14.31
N GLU A 356 9.58 -21.21 -14.15
CA GLU A 356 8.66 -20.93 -15.25
C GLU A 356 8.89 -19.53 -15.86
N ALA A 357 9.23 -18.52 -15.05
CA ALA A 357 9.61 -17.21 -15.54
C ALA A 357 10.91 -17.26 -16.35
N GLN A 358 11.94 -17.94 -15.84
CA GLN A 358 13.20 -18.19 -16.56
C GLN A 358 12.96 -18.88 -17.90
N GLU A 359 12.20 -19.98 -17.94
CA GLU A 359 11.88 -20.73 -19.16
C GLU A 359 11.19 -19.85 -20.20
N LYS A 360 10.21 -19.03 -19.79
CA LYS A 360 9.51 -18.09 -20.68
C LYS A 360 10.42 -16.99 -21.22
N LEU A 361 11.30 -16.43 -20.39
CA LEU A 361 12.25 -15.39 -20.80
C LEU A 361 13.29 -15.95 -21.77
N THR A 362 13.84 -17.13 -21.51
CA THR A 362 14.75 -17.82 -22.44
C THR A 362 14.06 -18.14 -23.77
N ALA A 363 12.83 -18.64 -23.74
CA ALA A 363 12.04 -18.91 -24.95
C ALA A 363 11.73 -17.63 -25.76
N ALA A 364 11.56 -16.49 -25.09
CA ALA A 364 11.43 -15.18 -25.73
C ALA A 364 12.78 -14.61 -26.22
N GLY A 365 13.89 -15.35 -26.07
CA GLY A 365 15.22 -15.00 -26.55
C GLY A 365 15.94 -13.94 -25.72
N TYR A 366 15.66 -13.86 -24.41
CA TYR A 366 16.49 -13.10 -23.46
C TYR A 366 17.66 -13.95 -22.99
N GLU A 367 18.82 -13.32 -22.78
CA GLU A 367 19.93 -13.96 -22.09
C GLU A 367 19.62 -14.05 -20.59
N VAL A 368 19.84 -15.23 -20.01
CA VAL A 368 19.57 -15.48 -18.59
C VAL A 368 20.82 -16.05 -17.91
N LYS A 369 21.17 -15.51 -16.74
CA LYS A 369 22.32 -15.93 -15.93
C LYS A 369 21.89 -16.21 -14.50
N ASP A 370 22.52 -17.19 -13.84
CA ASP A 370 22.31 -17.38 -12.41
C ASP A 370 23.02 -16.27 -11.62
N PHE A 371 22.31 -15.70 -10.64
CA PHE A 371 22.87 -14.73 -9.69
C PHE A 371 23.33 -15.39 -8.38
N THR A 372 23.05 -16.67 -8.22
CA THR A 372 23.57 -17.52 -7.13
C THR A 372 24.80 -18.27 -7.63
N PRO A 373 25.93 -18.33 -6.89
CA PRO A 373 26.13 -17.93 -5.50
C PRO A 373 26.71 -16.50 -5.29
N ILE A 374 26.77 -15.66 -6.34
CA ILE A 374 27.40 -14.32 -6.28
C ILE A 374 26.63 -13.35 -5.35
N CYS A 375 25.31 -13.55 -5.25
CA CYS A 375 24.42 -12.74 -4.42
C CYS A 375 24.83 -12.69 -2.93
N PRO A 376 24.86 -11.51 -2.28
CA PRO A 376 25.00 -11.40 -0.83
C PRO A 376 23.92 -12.16 -0.05
N ASP A 377 24.25 -12.61 1.16
CA ASP A 377 23.32 -13.33 2.03
C ASP A 377 22.22 -12.39 2.55
N PHE A 378 20.98 -12.65 2.16
CA PHE A 378 19.83 -11.84 2.55
C PHE A 378 19.59 -11.87 4.06
N ALA A 379 19.98 -12.94 4.76
CA ALA A 379 19.83 -13.03 6.22
C ALA A 379 20.66 -11.95 6.93
N GLU A 380 21.90 -11.72 6.47
CA GLU A 380 22.77 -10.66 6.98
C GLU A 380 22.17 -9.27 6.71
N ILE A 381 21.64 -9.05 5.52
CA ILE A 381 20.99 -7.78 5.16
C ILE A 381 19.76 -7.54 6.04
N ARG A 382 18.90 -8.55 6.22
CA ARG A 382 17.69 -8.42 7.05
C ARG A 382 18.01 -8.17 8.51
N GLU A 383 19.10 -8.73 9.02
CA GLU A 383 19.60 -8.40 10.35
C GLU A 383 19.94 -6.92 10.45
N ILE A 384 20.73 -6.37 9.51
CA ILE A 384 21.02 -4.93 9.44
C ILE A 384 19.73 -4.11 9.41
N CYS A 385 18.74 -4.52 8.60
CA CYS A 385 17.46 -3.83 8.52
C CYS A 385 16.70 -3.81 9.84
N SER A 386 16.65 -4.94 10.56
CA SER A 386 15.95 -5.03 11.85
C SER A 386 16.51 -4.07 12.89
N GLN A 387 17.84 -3.88 12.89
CA GLN A 387 18.52 -2.94 13.80
C GLN A 387 18.22 -1.49 13.41
N LEU A 388 18.19 -1.18 12.11
CA LEU A 388 17.89 0.15 11.59
C LEU A 388 16.40 0.53 11.68
N PHE A 389 15.48 -0.42 11.76
CA PHE A 389 14.06 -0.12 12.00
C PHE A 389 13.72 0.12 13.47
N THR A 390 14.59 -0.32 14.38
CA THR A 390 14.35 -0.29 15.83
C THR A 390 15.31 0.66 16.56
N LEU A 391 15.80 1.70 15.88
CA LEU A 391 16.77 2.67 16.43
C LEU A 391 16.31 3.28 17.76
N ASP A 392 15.02 3.61 17.85
CA ASP A 392 14.42 4.21 19.05
C ASP A 392 13.85 3.17 20.02
N GLY A 393 14.05 1.87 19.78
CA GLY A 393 13.42 0.78 20.55
C GLY A 393 11.89 0.78 20.44
N LEU A 394 11.36 1.29 19.32
CA LEU A 394 9.93 1.48 19.06
C LEU A 394 9.23 2.36 20.09
N SER A 395 9.97 3.32 20.66
CA SER A 395 9.46 4.26 21.66
C SER A 395 8.26 5.06 21.16
N TYR A 396 8.21 5.39 19.86
CA TYR A 396 7.07 6.06 19.26
C TYR A 396 5.81 5.20 19.33
N GLN A 397 5.87 3.98 18.80
CA GLN A 397 4.75 3.05 18.72
C GLN A 397 4.22 2.74 20.13
N ARG A 398 5.14 2.46 21.08
CA ARG A 398 4.81 2.25 22.50
C ARG A 398 4.09 3.45 23.11
N ARG A 399 4.56 4.67 22.84
CA ARG A 399 3.91 5.91 23.29
C ARG A 399 2.51 6.05 22.71
N GLU A 400 2.34 5.87 21.40
CA GLU A 400 1.03 6.01 20.74
C GLU A 400 -0.01 5.01 21.28
N LEU A 401 0.39 3.74 21.51
CA LEU A 401 -0.48 2.73 22.12
C LEU A 401 -0.83 3.08 23.58
N SER A 402 0.13 3.58 24.35
CA SER A 402 -0.08 3.94 25.76
C SER A 402 -1.13 5.04 25.96
N LYS A 403 -1.28 5.98 24.99
CA LYS A 403 -2.25 7.08 25.06
C LYS A 403 -3.70 6.59 25.20
N ALA A 404 -4.00 5.41 24.68
CA ALA A 404 -5.33 4.79 24.73
C ALA A 404 -5.38 3.51 25.58
N ALA A 405 -4.27 3.16 26.25
CA ALA A 405 -4.09 1.84 26.88
C ALA A 405 -4.42 0.67 25.92
N GLU A 406 -4.10 0.84 24.63
CA GLU A 406 -4.39 -0.13 23.58
C GLU A 406 -3.35 -1.28 23.63
N PRO A 407 -3.76 -2.56 23.60
CA PRO A 407 -2.85 -3.68 23.60
C PRO A 407 -2.16 -3.87 22.24
N VAL A 408 -0.94 -4.42 22.29
CA VAL A 408 -0.21 -4.84 21.09
C VAL A 408 -0.89 -6.07 20.48
N VAL A 409 -1.14 -6.07 19.17
CA VAL A 409 -1.72 -7.23 18.48
C VAL A 409 -0.70 -8.35 18.28
N PRO A 410 -1.13 -9.63 18.18
CA PRO A 410 -0.20 -10.76 18.05
C PRO A 410 0.74 -10.68 16.86
N SER A 411 0.30 -10.16 15.71
CA SER A 411 1.13 -10.03 14.52
C SER A 411 2.36 -9.15 14.76
N VAL A 412 2.19 -8.02 15.44
CA VAL A 412 3.29 -7.10 15.81
C VAL A 412 4.27 -7.76 16.77
N ALA A 413 3.76 -8.45 17.80
CA ALA A 413 4.61 -9.13 18.77
C ALA A 413 5.41 -10.28 18.13
N ASN A 414 4.77 -11.10 17.30
CA ASN A 414 5.36 -12.29 16.69
C ASN A 414 6.35 -11.97 15.56
N PHE A 415 6.33 -10.76 15.00
CA PHE A 415 7.24 -10.36 13.92
C PHE A 415 8.71 -10.25 14.37
N GLY A 416 8.94 -10.07 15.68
CA GLY A 416 10.28 -10.13 16.28
C GLY A 416 11.03 -8.80 16.38
N TYR A 417 10.36 -7.67 16.10
CA TYR A 417 10.95 -6.34 16.30
C TYR A 417 10.60 -5.71 17.65
N TRP A 418 9.49 -6.12 18.27
CA TRP A 418 8.92 -5.43 19.43
C TRP A 418 9.94 -5.29 20.57
N ASP A 419 10.68 -6.36 20.85
CA ASP A 419 11.60 -6.44 22.00
C ASP A 419 13.04 -6.03 21.68
N LEU A 420 13.33 -5.52 20.48
CA LEU A 420 14.66 -5.03 20.15
C LEU A 420 14.97 -3.73 20.93
N PRO A 421 16.16 -3.61 21.55
CA PRO A 421 16.49 -2.48 22.40
C PRO A 421 16.71 -1.21 21.59
N ARG A 422 16.61 -0.05 22.25
CA ARG A 422 17.03 1.24 21.67
C ARG A 422 18.54 1.24 21.39
N LYS A 423 18.96 1.90 20.30
CA LYS A 423 20.38 2.03 19.93
C LYS A 423 20.97 3.37 20.36
N THR A 424 22.26 3.39 20.65
CA THR A 424 23.04 4.63 20.80
C THR A 424 23.30 5.28 19.45
N HIS A 425 23.79 6.52 19.44
CA HIS A 425 24.14 7.21 18.20
C HIS A 425 25.31 6.53 17.48
N GLU A 426 26.29 6.03 18.24
CA GLU A 426 27.44 5.29 17.73
C GLU A 426 27.00 3.98 17.06
N GLU A 427 26.11 3.22 17.70
CA GLU A 427 25.52 2.02 17.12
C GLU A 427 24.75 2.33 15.82
N VAL A 428 24.01 3.46 15.77
CA VAL A 428 23.34 3.90 14.54
C VAL A 428 24.35 4.11 13.41
N TRP A 429 25.49 4.75 13.67
CA TRP A 429 26.54 4.93 12.68
C TRP A 429 27.12 3.60 12.21
N GLU A 430 27.44 2.70 13.14
CA GLU A 430 27.95 1.37 12.82
C GLU A 430 26.99 0.58 11.91
N TRP A 431 25.70 0.56 12.23
CA TRP A 431 24.70 -0.13 11.39
C TRP A 431 24.53 0.52 10.02
N ASN A 432 24.63 1.85 9.91
CA ASN A 432 24.62 2.53 8.61
C ASN A 432 25.90 2.23 7.80
N THR A 433 27.07 2.12 8.43
CA THR A 433 28.31 1.69 7.77
C THR A 433 28.18 0.27 7.25
N LYS A 434 27.63 -0.66 8.04
CA LYS A 434 27.36 -2.05 7.60
C LYS A 434 26.41 -2.08 6.41
N LYS A 435 25.33 -1.29 6.44
CA LYS A 435 24.41 -1.15 5.30
C LYS A 435 25.14 -0.67 4.04
N GLY A 436 25.97 0.37 4.16
CA GLY A 436 26.75 0.91 3.03
C GLY A 436 27.74 -0.10 2.44
N ALA A 437 28.43 -0.86 3.28
CA ALA A 437 29.31 -1.94 2.84
C ALA A 437 28.53 -3.03 2.08
N MET A 438 27.33 -3.37 2.56
CA MET A 438 26.46 -4.34 1.90
C MET A 438 25.92 -3.84 0.55
N GLN A 439 25.56 -2.55 0.46
CA GLN A 439 25.19 -1.91 -0.81
C GLN A 439 26.32 -2.02 -1.85
N LYS A 440 27.57 -1.77 -1.42
CA LYS A 440 28.74 -1.93 -2.29
C LYS A 440 28.93 -3.37 -2.74
N LYS A 441 28.80 -4.33 -1.83
CA LYS A 441 28.91 -5.77 -2.13
C LYS A 441 27.84 -6.23 -3.13
N MET A 442 26.60 -5.77 -2.98
CA MET A 442 25.52 -6.05 -3.94
C MET A 442 25.82 -5.45 -5.31
N LEU A 443 26.28 -4.20 -5.36
CA LEU A 443 26.65 -3.54 -6.62
C LEU A 443 27.78 -4.31 -7.32
N ASP A 444 28.80 -4.73 -6.59
CA ASP A 444 29.91 -5.52 -7.14
C ASP A 444 29.45 -6.86 -7.69
N ALA A 445 28.59 -7.57 -6.95
CA ALA A 445 27.95 -8.80 -7.42
C ALA A 445 27.15 -8.57 -8.72
N TRP A 446 26.40 -7.47 -8.79
CA TRP A 446 25.62 -7.10 -9.98
C TRP A 446 26.52 -6.85 -11.20
N GLN A 447 27.61 -6.12 -11.02
CA GLN A 447 28.59 -5.84 -12.07
C GLN A 447 29.35 -7.10 -12.50
N GLU A 448 29.74 -7.96 -11.56
CA GLU A 448 30.40 -9.24 -11.83
C GLU A 448 29.50 -10.18 -12.65
N ALA A 449 28.21 -10.25 -12.30
CA ALA A 449 27.24 -11.04 -13.04
C ALA A 449 26.95 -10.49 -14.45
N GLY A 450 27.13 -9.17 -14.64
CA GLY A 450 26.84 -8.48 -15.89
C GLY A 450 25.37 -8.67 -16.29
N ILE A 451 24.47 -8.31 -15.37
CA ILE A 451 23.02 -8.39 -15.53
C ILE A 451 22.42 -6.97 -15.58
N ASP A 452 21.27 -6.83 -16.24
CA ASP A 452 20.51 -5.58 -16.32
C ASP A 452 19.23 -5.62 -15.46
N LEU A 453 18.67 -6.82 -15.26
CA LEU A 453 17.47 -7.08 -14.47
C LEU A 453 17.69 -8.32 -13.61
N LEU A 454 16.96 -8.43 -12.50
CA LEU A 454 16.99 -9.61 -11.64
C LEU A 454 15.58 -10.14 -11.40
N ILE A 455 15.38 -11.44 -11.61
CA ILE A 455 14.18 -12.17 -11.18
C ILE A 455 14.50 -12.86 -9.85
N THR A 456 13.64 -12.64 -8.85
CA THR A 456 13.79 -13.18 -7.50
C THR A 456 12.41 -13.58 -6.95
N PRO A 457 12.32 -14.59 -6.06
CA PRO A 457 11.10 -14.85 -5.30
C PRO A 457 10.64 -13.59 -4.56
N ALA A 458 9.34 -13.29 -4.59
CA ALA A 458 8.77 -12.20 -3.80
C ALA A 458 8.69 -12.54 -2.30
N SER A 459 8.70 -13.82 -1.95
CA SER A 459 8.60 -14.36 -0.59
C SER A 459 9.11 -15.80 -0.59
N PRO A 460 9.59 -16.36 0.54
CA PRO A 460 9.95 -17.78 0.59
C PRO A 460 8.72 -18.70 0.48
N HIS A 461 7.50 -18.18 0.59
CA HIS A 461 6.26 -18.94 0.53
C HIS A 461 5.14 -18.18 -0.21
N THR A 462 4.05 -18.87 -0.54
CA THR A 462 2.79 -18.23 -0.95
C THR A 462 2.18 -17.45 0.22
N ALA A 463 1.00 -16.83 0.06
CA ALA A 463 0.24 -16.39 1.23
C ALA A 463 0.11 -17.52 2.27
N ILE A 464 0.14 -17.16 3.55
CA ILE A 464 0.08 -18.09 4.69
C ILE A 464 -0.98 -17.64 5.68
N THR A 465 -1.31 -18.48 6.65
CA THR A 465 -2.32 -18.16 7.66
C THR A 465 -1.92 -16.95 8.50
N LYS A 466 -2.94 -16.26 9.03
CA LYS A 466 -2.78 -15.08 9.88
C LYS A 466 -1.76 -15.32 10.99
N ASP A 467 -0.95 -14.30 11.29
CA ASP A 467 0.06 -14.29 12.36
C ASP A 467 1.26 -15.23 12.12
N LYS A 468 1.37 -15.83 10.93
CA LYS A 468 2.51 -16.70 10.56
C LYS A 468 3.54 -16.03 9.66
N CYS A 469 3.25 -14.84 9.11
CA CYS A 469 4.23 -14.09 8.32
C CYS A 469 5.21 -13.36 9.24
N THR A 470 6.32 -14.02 9.53
CA THR A 470 7.36 -13.55 10.46
C THR A 470 8.64 -13.08 9.78
N SER A 471 8.63 -12.96 8.44
CA SER A 471 9.81 -12.53 7.69
C SER A 471 9.47 -11.90 6.35
N GLU A 472 10.10 -10.76 6.13
CA GLU A 472 10.09 -9.90 4.94
C GLU A 472 11.38 -10.04 4.12
N LEU A 473 12.16 -11.09 4.39
CA LEU A 473 13.55 -11.27 3.91
C LEU A 473 13.75 -10.93 2.43
N TYR A 474 12.91 -11.50 1.56
CA TYR A 474 13.05 -11.37 0.10
C TYR A 474 12.67 -9.99 -0.44
N THR A 475 12.05 -9.14 0.38
CA THR A 475 11.63 -7.81 -0.01
C THR A 475 12.45 -6.70 0.62
N VAL A 476 12.79 -6.80 1.91
CA VAL A 476 13.47 -5.73 2.65
C VAL A 476 14.87 -5.44 2.13
N VAL A 477 15.53 -6.46 1.57
CA VAL A 477 16.85 -6.29 0.96
C VAL A 477 16.84 -5.21 -0.12
N TRP A 478 15.79 -5.11 -0.91
CA TRP A 478 15.71 -4.16 -2.02
C TRP A 478 15.40 -2.73 -1.54
N ASN A 479 14.86 -2.56 -0.33
CA ASN A 479 14.80 -1.25 0.33
C ASN A 479 16.17 -0.84 0.86
N ALA A 480 16.90 -1.77 1.48
CA ALA A 480 18.25 -1.50 1.98
C ALA A 480 19.22 -1.16 0.82
N MET A 481 19.06 -1.83 -0.33
CA MET A 481 19.87 -1.59 -1.53
C MET A 481 19.37 -0.42 -2.39
N ASP A 482 18.15 0.08 -2.13
CA ASP A 482 17.45 1.11 -2.94
C ASP A 482 17.36 0.80 -4.45
N VAL A 483 17.03 -0.45 -4.77
CA VAL A 483 16.84 -0.92 -6.15
C VAL A 483 15.35 -1.00 -6.44
N SER A 484 14.94 -0.56 -7.63
CA SER A 484 13.54 -0.61 -8.13
C SER A 484 13.16 -1.99 -8.66
#